data_AF-A0A848STY8-F1
#
_entry.id   AF-A0A848STY8-F1
#
_cell.length_a   1.000
_cell.length_b   1.000
_cell.length_c   1.000
_cell.angle_alpha   90.00
_cell.angle_beta   90.00
_cell.angle_gamma   90.00
#
_symmetry.space_group_name_H-M   'P 1'
#
loop_
_entity.id
_entity.type
_entity.pdbx_description
1 polymer ?
#
loop_
_entity_poly.entity_id
_entity_poly.type
_entity_poly.pdbx_seq_one_letter_code
_entity_poly.pdbx_strand_id
1 'polypeptide(L)'
;MNIALPVILFFLLGILLYYIDLKVGVQLYRKWYKLTHKDPLPVGIQRGFIVNSSLESLFGIALILIVAEVLLSFQIGNSPPLLDILLGVLGFIGLMLGFYLGGILMKGMGKTIGYLEHIEKGELDLGKELVKGVKKAREAIKEEKTNSTDDSEVQEEHSETKEDDKPEKDWRDGVDDFLKK
;
A
#
# COMPACT_ATOMS: atom_id res chain seq x y z
N MET A 1 -23.38 -29.38 6.05
CA MET A 1 -22.10 -28.67 6.22
C MET A 1 -22.29 -27.23 5.75
N ASN A 2 -21.99 -26.23 6.59
CA ASN A 2 -22.16 -24.82 6.21
C ASN A 2 -20.95 -24.37 5.38
N ILE A 3 -21.12 -24.27 4.07
CA ILE A 3 -20.05 -23.93 3.11
C ILE A 3 -19.64 -22.46 3.21
N ALA A 4 -20.52 -21.59 3.69
CA ALA A 4 -20.23 -20.17 3.82
C ALA A 4 -19.18 -19.88 4.90
N LEU A 5 -19.17 -20.67 5.98
CA LEU A 5 -18.26 -20.45 7.11
C LEU A 5 -16.77 -20.59 6.71
N PRO A 6 -16.32 -21.66 6.02
CA PRO A 6 -14.95 -21.75 5.51
C PRO A 6 -14.56 -20.56 4.62
N VAL A 7 -15.43 -20.16 3.70
CA VAL A 7 -15.15 -19.03 2.80
C VAL A 7 -14.93 -17.75 3.58
N ILE A 8 -15.79 -17.47 4.56
CA ILE A 8 -15.66 -16.29 5.44
C ILE A 8 -14.35 -16.36 6.24
N LEU A 9 -13.99 -17.53 6.77
CA LEU A 9 -12.75 -17.70 7.54
C LEU A 9 -11.51 -17.45 6.67
N PHE A 10 -11.44 -18.04 5.48
CA PHE A 10 -10.33 -17.82 4.55
C PHE A 10 -10.27 -16.39 4.02
N PHE A 11 -11.42 -15.74 3.85
CA PHE A 11 -11.49 -14.32 3.51
C PHE A 11 -10.90 -13.44 4.61
N LEU A 12 -11.32 -13.63 5.87
CA LEU A 12 -10.75 -12.91 7.01
C LEU A 12 -9.26 -13.21 7.17
N LEU A 13 -8.86 -14.46 6.97
CA LEU A 13 -7.46 -14.88 6.97
C LEU A 13 -6.67 -14.14 5.88
N GLY A 14 -7.22 -13.97 4.68
CA GLY A 14 -6.59 -13.21 3.60
C GLY A 14 -6.32 -11.75 4.00
N ILE A 15 -7.32 -11.08 4.61
CA ILE A 15 -7.16 -9.71 5.11
C ILE A 15 -6.07 -9.67 6.20
N LEU A 16 -6.10 -10.62 7.13
CA LEU A 16 -5.13 -10.70 8.22
C LEU A 16 -3.70 -10.93 7.70
N LEU A 17 -3.52 -11.84 6.74
CA LEU A 17 -2.23 -12.12 6.11
C LEU A 17 -1.72 -10.91 5.34
N TYR A 18 -2.60 -10.17 4.65
CA TYR A 18 -2.22 -8.90 4.01
C TYR A 18 -1.69 -7.90 5.06
N TYR A 19 -2.39 -7.77 6.20
CA TYR A 19 -1.97 -6.88 7.28
C TYR A 19 -0.63 -7.30 7.91
N ILE A 20 -0.42 -8.59 8.13
CA ILE A 20 0.86 -9.13 8.63
C ILE A 20 1.97 -8.88 7.61
N ASP A 21 1.71 -9.13 6.33
CA ASP A 21 2.67 -8.90 5.25
C ASP A 21 3.04 -7.42 5.13
N LEU A 22 2.09 -6.51 5.36
CA LEU A 22 2.36 -5.06 5.41
C LEU A 22 3.35 -4.69 6.51
N LYS A 23 3.23 -5.30 7.70
CA LYS A 23 4.09 -4.98 8.85
C LYS A 23 5.45 -5.68 8.82
N VAL A 24 5.46 -6.97 8.50
CA VAL A 24 6.64 -7.83 8.62
C VAL A 24 7.11 -8.32 7.25
N GLY A 25 6.16 -8.68 6.40
CA GLY A 25 6.44 -9.27 5.09
C GLY A 25 7.16 -8.32 4.14
N VAL A 26 6.90 -7.02 4.17
CA VAL A 26 7.65 -6.03 3.37
C VAL A 26 9.15 -6.05 3.70
N GLN A 27 9.50 -6.10 4.98
CA GLN A 27 10.91 -6.16 5.41
C GLN A 27 11.55 -7.50 5.03
N LEU A 28 10.82 -8.61 5.24
CA LEU A 28 11.30 -9.94 4.93
C LEU A 28 11.48 -10.13 3.42
N TYR A 29 10.52 -9.66 2.62
CA TYR A 29 10.57 -9.66 1.17
C TYR A 29 11.76 -8.84 0.68
N ARG A 30 12.00 -7.64 1.22
CA ARG A 30 13.15 -6.82 0.86
C ARG A 30 14.49 -7.52 1.19
N LYS A 31 14.58 -8.24 2.31
CA LYS A 31 15.77 -9.07 2.64
C LYS A 31 15.94 -10.22 1.64
N TRP A 32 14.86 -10.94 1.35
CA TRP A 32 14.87 -12.05 0.39
C TRP A 32 15.21 -11.58 -1.04
N TYR A 33 14.70 -10.42 -1.45
CA TYR A 33 14.97 -9.83 -2.76
C TYR A 33 16.46 -9.48 -2.92
N LYS A 34 17.08 -8.90 -1.88
CA LYS A 34 18.53 -8.62 -1.89
C LYS A 34 19.40 -9.88 -2.02
N LEU A 35 18.91 -11.03 -1.56
CA LEU A 35 19.63 -12.30 -1.68
C LEU A 35 19.50 -12.91 -3.08
N THR A 36 18.40 -12.64 -3.78
CA THR A 36 18.05 -13.27 -5.06
C THR A 36 18.32 -12.38 -6.27
N HIS A 37 18.44 -11.07 -6.07
CA HIS A 37 18.64 -10.09 -7.13
C HIS A 37 19.90 -9.25 -6.87
N LYS A 38 20.62 -8.92 -7.95
CA LYS A 38 21.82 -8.07 -7.87
C LYS A 38 21.49 -6.64 -7.48
N ASP A 39 20.42 -6.09 -8.05
CA ASP A 39 19.99 -4.72 -7.81
C ASP A 39 18.95 -4.69 -6.68
N PRO A 40 19.11 -3.86 -5.64
CA PRO A 40 18.14 -3.77 -4.57
C PRO A 40 16.86 -3.06 -5.01
N LEU A 41 15.74 -3.41 -4.37
CA LEU A 41 14.49 -2.65 -4.53
C LEU A 41 14.69 -1.16 -4.20
N PRO A 42 14.21 -0.23 -5.04
CA PRO A 42 14.27 1.20 -4.78
C PRO A 42 13.74 1.58 -3.40
N VAL A 43 14.34 2.59 -2.79
CA VAL A 43 13.89 3.15 -1.51
C VAL A 43 12.55 3.84 -1.74
N GLY A 44 11.57 3.59 -0.87
CA GLY A 44 10.20 4.11 -1.01
C GLY A 44 9.19 3.14 -1.64
N ILE A 45 9.65 2.08 -2.32
CA ILE A 45 8.74 1.02 -2.78
C ILE A 45 8.46 0.05 -1.62
N GLN A 46 7.19 -0.03 -1.26
CA GLN A 46 6.69 -1.01 -0.29
C GLN A 46 6.12 -2.19 -1.06
N ARG A 47 6.90 -3.26 -1.14
CA ARG A 47 6.49 -4.52 -1.75
C ARG A 47 6.74 -5.64 -0.76
N GLY A 48 5.67 -6.37 -0.44
CA GLY A 48 5.72 -7.60 0.33
C GLY A 48 5.52 -8.81 -0.58
N PHE A 49 5.26 -9.96 0.03
CA PHE A 49 4.84 -11.13 -0.74
C PHE A 49 3.41 -10.93 -1.27
N ILE A 50 2.53 -10.35 -0.45
CA ILE A 50 1.12 -10.09 -0.77
C ILE A 50 0.92 -8.59 -1.09
N VAL A 51 1.48 -7.70 -0.27
CA VAL A 51 1.33 -6.24 -0.39
C VAL A 51 1.96 -5.72 -1.67
N ASN A 52 1.18 -4.96 -2.45
CA ASN A 52 1.60 -4.38 -3.73
C ASN A 52 2.26 -5.39 -4.69
N SER A 53 1.81 -6.64 -4.63
CA SER A 53 2.25 -7.72 -5.52
C SER A 53 1.35 -7.82 -6.76
N SER A 54 1.83 -8.50 -7.80
CA SER A 54 1.02 -8.78 -8.99
C SER A 54 -0.06 -9.82 -8.67
N LEU A 55 -1.15 -9.82 -9.43
CA LEU A 55 -2.23 -10.81 -9.27
C LEU A 55 -1.72 -12.25 -9.41
N GLU A 56 -0.71 -12.48 -10.25
CA GLU A 56 -0.02 -13.76 -10.40
C GLU A 56 0.71 -14.19 -9.12
N SER A 57 1.39 -13.25 -8.45
CA SER A 57 2.06 -13.51 -7.17
C SER A 57 1.05 -13.84 -6.07
N LEU A 58 -0.05 -13.09 -6.01
CA LEU A 58 -1.17 -13.35 -5.09
C LEU A 58 -1.77 -14.73 -5.32
N PHE A 59 -2.02 -15.09 -6.58
CA PHE A 59 -2.51 -16.41 -6.96
C PHE A 59 -1.55 -17.52 -6.50
N GLY A 60 -0.24 -17.35 -6.77
CA GLY A 60 0.78 -18.31 -6.36
C GLY A 60 0.83 -18.49 -4.84
N ILE A 61 0.76 -17.41 -4.07
CA ILE A 61 0.77 -17.46 -2.60
C ILE A 61 -0.51 -18.12 -2.08
N ALA A 62 -1.69 -17.73 -2.59
CA ALA A 62 -2.95 -18.36 -2.20
C ALA A 62 -2.93 -19.87 -2.49
N LEU A 63 -2.38 -20.26 -3.65
CA LEU A 63 -2.29 -21.67 -4.04
C LEU A 63 -1.36 -22.44 -3.08
N ILE A 64 -0.19 -21.89 -2.76
CA ILE A 64 0.75 -22.51 -1.81
C ILE A 64 0.09 -22.69 -0.44
N LEU A 65 -0.64 -21.69 0.05
CA LEU A 65 -1.33 -21.76 1.35
C LEU A 65 -2.43 -22.83 1.36
N ILE A 66 -3.22 -22.92 0.28
CA ILE A 66 -4.27 -23.94 0.16
C ILE A 66 -3.68 -25.35 0.03
N VAL A 67 -2.63 -25.52 -0.77
CA VAL A 67 -1.94 -26.82 -0.86
C VAL A 67 -1.37 -27.22 0.49
N ALA A 68 -0.76 -26.28 1.22
CA ALA A 68 -0.26 -26.55 2.57
C ALA A 68 -1.39 -26.93 3.54
N GLU A 69 -2.52 -26.25 3.49
CA GLU A 69 -3.68 -26.56 4.32
C GLU A 69 -4.27 -27.94 4.03
N VAL A 70 -4.46 -28.30 2.76
CA VAL A 70 -4.94 -29.63 2.35
C VAL A 70 -3.94 -30.72 2.75
N LEU A 71 -2.64 -30.49 2.64
CA LEU A 71 -1.62 -31.45 3.11
C LEU A 71 -1.68 -31.63 4.64
N LEU A 72 -1.94 -30.56 5.39
CA LEU A 72 -2.11 -30.63 6.85
C LEU A 72 -3.40 -31.36 7.22
N SER A 73 -4.50 -31.14 6.49
CA SER A 73 -5.77 -31.83 6.75
C SER A 73 -5.63 -33.34 6.55
N PHE A 74 -4.89 -33.76 5.51
CA PHE A 74 -4.56 -35.15 5.26
C PHE A 74 -3.80 -35.79 6.43
N GLN A 75 -2.82 -35.09 6.98
CA GLN A 75 -2.01 -35.59 8.10
C GLN A 75 -2.86 -35.81 9.37
N ILE A 76 -3.86 -34.95 9.59
CA ILE A 76 -4.75 -35.03 10.76
C ILE A 76 -5.80 -36.13 10.57
N GLY A 77 -6.10 -36.53 9.33
CA GLY A 77 -7.07 -37.58 9.02
C GLY A 77 -8.52 -37.20 9.35
N ASN A 78 -8.82 -35.90 9.39
CA ASN A 78 -10.08 -35.38 9.92
C ASN A 78 -11.26 -35.48 8.93
N SER A 79 -10.98 -35.64 7.64
CA SER A 79 -11.97 -35.47 6.57
C SER A 79 -11.68 -36.34 5.35
N PRO A 80 -12.71 -36.63 4.51
CA PRO A 80 -12.50 -37.27 3.21
C PRO A 80 -11.68 -36.39 2.26
N PRO A 81 -10.70 -36.95 1.53
CA PRO A 81 -9.81 -36.21 0.60
C PRO A 81 -10.53 -35.26 -0.36
N LEU A 82 -11.62 -35.74 -0.94
CA LEU A 82 -12.37 -35.00 -1.96
C LEU A 82 -13.03 -33.74 -1.37
N LEU A 83 -13.48 -33.83 -0.11
CA LEU A 83 -14.17 -32.74 0.57
C LEU A 83 -13.18 -31.64 0.97
N ASP A 84 -11.98 -32.01 1.41
CA ASP A 84 -10.91 -31.05 1.73
C ASP A 84 -10.45 -30.30 0.48
N ILE A 85 -10.29 -30.99 -0.66
CA ILE A 85 -9.96 -30.33 -1.93
C ILE A 85 -11.06 -29.34 -2.33
N LEU A 86 -12.33 -29.74 -2.23
CA LEU A 86 -13.46 -28.87 -2.57
C LEU A 86 -13.51 -27.63 -1.66
N LEU A 87 -13.31 -27.81 -0.36
CA LEU A 87 -13.22 -26.72 0.61
C LEU A 87 -11.99 -25.84 0.37
N GLY A 88 -10.87 -26.43 -0.06
CA GLY A 88 -9.66 -25.72 -0.44
C GLY A 88 -9.88 -24.79 -1.64
N VAL A 89 -10.63 -25.22 -2.66
CA VAL A 89 -11.00 -24.35 -3.80
C VAL A 89 -11.87 -23.17 -3.34
N LEU A 90 -12.83 -23.40 -2.45
CA LEU A 90 -13.65 -22.34 -1.88
C LEU A 90 -12.85 -21.40 -0.99
N GLY A 91 -11.94 -21.96 -0.19
CA GLY A 91 -10.98 -21.23 0.63
C GLY A 91 -10.04 -20.36 -0.21
N PHE A 92 -9.59 -20.88 -1.37
CA PHE A 92 -8.80 -20.13 -2.33
C PHE A 92 -9.50 -18.85 -2.80
N ILE A 93 -10.78 -18.97 -3.17
CA ILE A 93 -11.60 -17.81 -3.59
C ILE A 93 -11.73 -16.81 -2.43
N GLY A 94 -12.01 -17.31 -1.22
CA GLY A 94 -12.05 -16.48 -0.01
C GLY A 94 -10.75 -15.72 0.22
N LEU A 95 -9.60 -16.41 0.21
CA LEU A 95 -8.27 -15.82 0.37
C LEU A 95 -7.98 -14.73 -0.65
N MET A 96 -8.25 -14.99 -1.93
CA MET A 96 -8.02 -14.02 -3.01
C MET A 96 -8.84 -12.74 -2.80
N LEU A 97 -10.12 -12.89 -2.45
CA LEU A 97 -10.97 -11.75 -2.10
C LEU A 97 -10.45 -11.02 -0.85
N GLY A 98 -9.95 -11.76 0.13
CA GLY A 98 -9.35 -11.21 1.34
C GLY A 98 -8.08 -10.40 1.06
N PHE A 99 -7.20 -10.88 0.19
CA PHE A 99 -6.01 -10.13 -0.26
C PHE A 99 -6.40 -8.85 -0.98
N TYR A 100 -7.37 -8.92 -1.88
CA TYR A 100 -7.85 -7.76 -2.62
C TYR A 100 -8.46 -6.70 -1.69
N LEU A 101 -9.34 -7.11 -0.77
CA LEU A 101 -9.95 -6.19 0.16
C LEU A 101 -8.96 -5.67 1.21
N GLY A 102 -8.01 -6.50 1.66
CA GLY A 102 -6.91 -6.09 2.52
C GLY A 102 -6.11 -4.95 1.89
N GLY A 103 -5.82 -5.04 0.59
CA GLY A 103 -5.22 -3.96 -0.17
C GLY A 103 -6.02 -2.66 -0.14
N ILE A 104 -7.33 -2.73 -0.36
CA ILE A 104 -8.20 -1.56 -0.34
C ILE A 104 -8.24 -0.92 1.05
N LEU A 105 -8.46 -1.72 2.11
CA LEU A 105 -8.58 -1.25 3.48
C LEU A 105 -7.28 -0.63 4.00
N MET A 106 -6.13 -1.15 3.56
CA MET A 106 -4.82 -0.79 4.12
C MET A 106 -4.01 0.17 3.23
N LYS A 107 -4.57 0.69 2.13
CA LYS A 107 -3.91 1.63 1.18
C LYS A 107 -3.25 2.84 1.87
N GLY A 108 -3.77 3.29 3.02
CA GLY A 108 -3.20 4.41 3.78
C GLY A 108 -2.08 4.03 4.77
N MET A 109 -2.07 2.78 5.26
CA MET A 109 -1.12 2.34 6.30
C MET A 109 0.28 2.05 5.76
N GLY A 110 0.42 1.85 4.44
CA GLY A 110 1.73 1.72 3.84
C GLY A 110 2.58 2.97 4.07
N LYS A 111 2.03 4.16 3.81
CA LYS A 111 2.80 5.42 3.83
C LYS A 111 3.57 5.64 5.13
N THR A 112 3.00 5.30 6.29
CA THR A 112 3.64 5.47 7.61
C THR A 112 4.83 4.54 7.86
N ILE A 113 4.83 3.35 7.26
CA ILE A 113 5.96 2.39 7.38
C ILE A 113 7.19 2.89 6.61
N GLY A 114 6.99 3.56 5.47
CA GLY A 114 8.09 4.17 4.71
C GLY A 114 8.81 5.26 5.51
N TYR A 115 8.06 6.07 6.27
CA TYR A 115 8.63 7.05 7.21
C TYR A 115 9.41 6.38 8.35
N LEU A 116 8.90 5.29 8.90
CA LEU A 116 9.61 4.52 9.94
C LEU A 116 10.93 3.94 9.43
N GLU A 117 10.98 3.46 8.18
CA GLU A 117 12.20 2.93 7.57
C GLU A 117 13.26 4.02 7.33
N HIS A 118 12.86 5.28 7.07
CA HIS A 118 13.77 6.43 7.01
C HIS A 118 14.32 6.85 8.39
N ILE A 119 13.55 6.63 9.45
CA ILE A 119 14.00 6.84 10.84
C ILE A 119 14.95 5.72 11.27
N GLU A 120 14.65 4.47 10.91
CA GLU A 120 15.45 3.29 11.29
C GLU A 120 16.80 3.22 10.54
N LYS A 121 16.88 3.74 9.31
CA LYS A 121 18.15 3.85 8.55
C LYS A 121 19.05 5.02 8.96
N GLY A 122 18.62 5.86 9.91
CA GLY A 122 19.43 7.00 10.37
C GLY A 122 19.66 8.09 9.31
N GLU A 123 18.85 8.13 8.25
CA GLU A 123 18.95 9.14 7.17
C GLU A 123 18.19 10.43 7.50
N LEU A 124 17.29 10.41 8.49
CA LEU A 124 16.67 11.62 9.03
C LEU A 124 17.35 12.03 10.34
N ASP A 125 18.23 13.02 10.21
CA ASP A 125 18.69 13.87 11.31
C ASP A 125 17.46 14.62 11.86
N LEU A 126 16.62 13.95 12.65
CA LEU A 126 15.44 14.52 13.33
C LEU A 126 15.81 15.83 14.05
N GLY A 127 17.06 15.92 14.55
CA GLY A 127 17.63 17.14 15.12
C GLY A 127 17.72 18.31 14.14
N LYS A 128 18.08 18.11 12.86
CA LYS A 128 18.17 19.20 11.88
C LYS A 128 16.81 19.66 11.38
N GLU A 129 15.84 18.78 11.21
CA GLU A 129 14.47 19.19 10.83
C GLU A 129 13.71 19.83 11.99
N LEU A 130 13.87 19.32 13.23
CA LEU A 130 13.33 20.00 14.42
C LEU A 130 14.01 21.35 14.65
N VAL A 131 15.33 21.46 14.49
CA VAL A 131 16.03 22.75 14.62
C VAL A 131 15.62 23.72 13.50
N LYS A 132 15.38 23.24 12.28
CA LYS A 132 14.83 24.07 11.19
C LYS A 132 13.38 24.48 11.44
N GLY A 133 12.53 23.58 11.95
CA GLY A 133 11.14 23.86 12.31
C GLY A 133 11.04 24.85 13.46
N VAL A 134 11.86 24.68 14.51
CA VAL A 134 11.95 25.60 15.65
C VAL A 134 12.56 26.94 15.24
N LYS A 135 13.56 26.97 14.34
CA LYS A 135 14.08 28.23 13.79
C LYS A 135 13.03 28.97 12.96
N LYS A 136 12.32 28.28 12.06
CA LYS A 136 11.24 28.89 11.28
C LYS A 136 10.09 29.38 12.15
N ALA A 137 9.69 28.62 13.16
CA ALA A 137 8.69 29.08 14.12
C ALA A 137 9.18 30.29 14.93
N ARG A 138 10.45 30.31 15.33
CA ARG A 138 11.06 31.43 16.05
C ARG A 138 11.24 32.66 15.16
N GLU A 139 11.52 32.49 13.88
CA GLU A 139 11.61 33.56 12.88
C GLU A 139 10.22 34.12 12.57
N ALA A 140 9.21 33.27 12.38
CA ALA A 140 7.82 33.69 12.22
C ALA A 140 7.29 34.46 13.44
N ILE A 141 7.56 33.99 14.66
CA ILE A 141 7.21 34.70 15.91
C ILE A 141 7.98 36.03 16.07
N LYS A 142 9.17 36.15 15.46
CA LYS A 142 10.00 37.37 15.49
C LYS A 142 9.54 38.38 14.43
N GLU A 143 9.11 37.93 13.26
CA GLU A 143 8.49 38.77 12.22
C GLU A 143 7.11 39.27 12.66
N GLU A 144 6.30 38.43 13.31
CA GLU A 144 4.98 38.80 13.81
C GLU A 144 5.03 39.84 14.95
N LYS A 145 6.13 39.90 15.72
CA LYS A 145 6.36 40.94 16.74
C LYS A 145 6.86 42.28 16.20
N THR A 146 7.20 42.38 14.90
CA THR A 146 7.77 43.60 14.31
C THR A 146 6.76 44.36 13.43
N ASN A 147 5.63 43.75 13.07
CA ASN A 147 4.66 44.30 12.10
C ASN A 147 3.26 44.61 12.67
N SER A 148 3.08 44.68 13.99
CA SER A 148 1.79 45.09 14.57
C SER A 148 1.88 46.50 15.18
N THR A 149 1.89 47.49 14.30
CA THR A 149 1.37 48.84 14.57
C THR A 149 0.76 49.36 13.26
N ASP A 150 -0.47 49.86 13.37
CA ASP A 150 -1.29 50.56 12.37
C ASP A 150 -2.11 49.73 11.36
N ASP A 151 -3.30 49.34 11.83
CA ASP A 151 -4.62 49.87 11.43
C ASP A 151 -5.04 49.95 9.95
N SER A 152 -6.15 49.23 9.73
CA SER A 152 -7.42 49.72 9.14
C SER A 152 -7.82 49.35 7.71
N GLU A 153 -8.98 48.69 7.70
CA GLU A 153 -10.16 48.85 6.82
C GLU A 153 -10.19 48.36 5.36
N VAL A 154 -11.04 47.32 5.18
CA VAL A 154 -12.23 47.27 4.30
C VAL A 154 -12.02 47.38 2.78
N GLN A 155 -12.38 46.34 2.01
CA GLN A 155 -13.69 46.17 1.35
C GLN A 155 -13.71 45.00 0.34
N GLU A 156 -14.87 44.37 0.20
CA GLU A 156 -15.26 43.41 -0.84
C GLU A 156 -15.26 44.05 -2.24
N GLU A 157 -14.90 43.31 -3.31
CA GLU A 157 -15.76 43.13 -4.49
C GLU A 157 -15.21 42.10 -5.50
N HIS A 158 -16.12 41.64 -6.33
CA HIS A 158 -16.11 40.48 -7.23
C HIS A 158 -15.93 40.94 -8.69
N SER A 159 -15.12 40.25 -9.52
CA SER A 159 -15.43 40.15 -10.97
C SER A 159 -14.67 39.00 -11.69
N GLU A 160 -15.45 38.14 -12.33
CA GLU A 160 -15.28 37.47 -13.66
C GLU A 160 -14.31 38.17 -14.66
N THR A 161 -13.65 37.59 -15.69
CA THR A 161 -13.74 36.34 -16.49
C THR A 161 -12.62 36.34 -17.60
N LYS A 162 -12.18 35.15 -18.09
CA LYS A 162 -11.45 34.79 -19.38
C LYS A 162 -9.98 35.25 -19.55
N GLU A 163 -9.04 34.57 -20.22
CA GLU A 163 -8.90 33.69 -21.41
C GLU A 163 -7.79 32.64 -21.12
N ASP A 164 -7.92 31.32 -21.32
CA ASP A 164 -7.88 30.51 -22.55
C ASP A 164 -6.64 30.72 -23.45
N ASP A 165 -5.59 29.92 -23.24
CA ASP A 165 -4.44 29.82 -24.14
C ASP A 165 -4.04 28.33 -24.34
N LYS A 166 -4.62 27.75 -25.40
CA LYS A 166 -4.22 26.61 -26.27
C LYS A 166 -3.59 25.31 -25.71
N PRO A 167 -3.79 24.19 -26.46
CA PRO A 167 -3.76 22.85 -25.90
C PRO A 167 -2.37 22.21 -25.93
N GLU A 168 -1.92 21.64 -24.81
CA GLU A 168 -0.87 20.62 -24.82
C GLU A 168 -1.52 19.25 -25.06
N LYS A 169 -1.37 18.77 -26.30
CA LYS A 169 -1.68 17.40 -26.71
C LYS A 169 -0.94 16.41 -25.79
N ASP A 170 -1.68 15.50 -25.18
CA ASP A 170 -1.12 14.37 -24.44
C ASP A 170 -0.39 13.45 -25.45
N TRP A 171 0.89 13.19 -25.20
CA TRP A 171 1.73 12.31 -26.02
C TRP A 171 1.24 10.86 -26.05
N ARG A 172 0.23 10.53 -25.25
CA ARG A 172 -0.42 9.20 -25.17
C ARG A 172 -1.47 8.95 -26.25
N ASP A 173 -1.89 9.97 -27.01
CA ASP A 173 -2.77 9.80 -28.19
C ASP A 173 -2.10 8.99 -29.33
N GLY A 174 -0.78 8.78 -29.28
CA GLY A 174 -0.04 7.99 -30.27
C GLY A 174 -0.31 6.47 -30.24
N VAL A 175 -1.00 5.95 -29.21
CA VAL A 175 -1.33 4.52 -29.11
C VAL A 175 -2.58 4.19 -29.95
N ASP A 176 -3.55 5.11 -30.03
CA ASP A 176 -4.78 4.92 -30.81
C ASP A 176 -4.54 5.03 -32.34
N ASP A 177 -3.52 5.79 -32.75
CA ASP A 177 -3.03 5.82 -34.14
C ASP A 177 -2.30 4.53 -34.55
N PHE A 178 -1.84 3.74 -33.58
CA PHE A 178 -1.18 2.45 -33.82
C PHE A 178 -2.17 1.30 -34.03
N LEU A 179 -3.37 1.39 -33.43
CA LEU A 179 -4.40 0.34 -33.46
C LEU A 179 -5.38 0.46 -34.64
N LYS A 180 -5.30 1.53 -35.44
CA LYS A 180 -6.11 1.73 -36.67
C LYS A 180 -5.41 1.26 -37.95
N LYS A 181 -4.31 0.52 -37.85
CA LYS A 181 -3.58 -0.07 -38.97
C LYS A 181 -3.69 -1.59 -38.95
#